data_AF-A0A6I3UZG7-F1
#
_entry.id   AF-A0A6I3UZG7-F1
#
_cell.length_a   1.000
_cell.length_b   1.000
_cell.length_c   1.000
_cell.angle_alpha   90.00
_cell.angle_beta   90.00
_cell.angle_gamma   90.00
#
_symmetry.space_group_name_H-M   'P 1'
#
loop_
_entity.id
_entity.type
_entity.pdbx_description
1 polymer ?
#
loop_
_entity_poly.entity_id
_entity_poly.type
_entity_poly.pdbx_seq_one_letter_code
_entity_poly.pdbx_strand_id
1 'polypeptide(L)'
;TPAVEAGWALNKQLDNHTMQYDSYQVDNYAGIKTSPEVPMYQALAESLNLPAVATVNALGIDKAFDAGERFGLNMENVDRVLGVALGGGVETNPLQMAQAYATFANDGLMPDAHFITRI
;
A
#
# COMPACT_ATOMS: atom_id res chain seq x y z
N THR A 1 4.12 3.48 -3.40
CA THR A 1 4.66 4.74 -3.99
C THR A 1 4.46 5.99 -3.16
N PRO A 2 3.34 6.26 -2.44
CA PRO A 2 3.11 7.59 -1.89
C PRO A 2 4.19 8.02 -0.88
N ALA A 3 4.82 7.08 -0.17
CA ALA A 3 5.99 7.35 0.66
C ALA A 3 7.20 7.90 -0.15
N VAL A 4 7.52 7.25 -1.26
CA VAL A 4 8.64 7.65 -2.14
C VAL A 4 8.32 8.98 -2.84
N GLU A 5 7.09 9.18 -3.30
CA GLU A 5 6.61 10.46 -3.85
C GLU A 5 6.68 11.59 -2.81
N ALA A 6 6.45 11.27 -1.53
CA ALA A 6 6.64 12.19 -0.41
C ALA A 6 8.12 12.39 -0.01
N GLY A 7 9.07 11.88 -0.79
CA GLY A 7 10.51 12.08 -0.60
C GLY A 7 11.17 11.12 0.39
N TRP A 8 10.50 10.05 0.82
CA TRP A 8 11.10 9.07 1.72
C TRP A 8 12.15 8.23 0.99
N ALA A 9 13.33 8.12 1.59
CA ALA A 9 14.38 7.24 1.09
C ALA A 9 13.98 5.76 1.23
N LEU A 10 14.42 4.91 0.29
CA LEU A 10 14.12 3.47 0.29
C LEU A 10 14.62 2.72 1.54
N ASN A 11 15.65 3.25 2.20
CA ASN A 11 16.21 2.73 3.44
C ASN A 11 15.73 3.49 4.69
N LYS A 12 14.70 4.33 4.59
CA LYS A 12 14.07 4.97 5.74
C LYS A 12 13.62 3.87 6.71
N GLN A 13 13.96 4.06 7.99
CA GLN A 13 13.50 3.18 9.05
C GLN A 13 12.01 3.41 9.31
N LEU A 14 11.24 2.32 9.33
CA LEU A 14 9.81 2.30 9.61
C LEU A 14 9.56 1.55 10.91
N ASP A 15 8.58 2.01 11.68
CA ASP A 15 8.11 1.33 12.89
C ASP A 15 7.71 -0.12 12.59
N ASN A 16 8.19 -1.07 13.39
CA ASN A 16 7.82 -2.49 13.29
C ASN A 16 7.41 -3.08 14.66
N HIS A 17 6.89 -2.25 15.56
CA HIS A 17 6.51 -2.66 16.92
C HIS A 17 5.18 -2.11 17.42
N THR A 18 4.65 -1.04 16.83
CA THR A 18 3.37 -0.44 17.25
C THR A 18 2.21 -1.30 16.74
N MET A 19 1.60 -2.07 17.65
CA MET A 19 0.51 -3.01 17.34
C MET A 19 -0.91 -2.43 17.55
N GLN A 20 -1.02 -1.25 18.15
CA GLN A 20 -2.30 -0.64 18.51
C GLN A 20 -2.38 0.81 18.03
N TYR A 21 -3.42 1.13 17.27
CA TYR A 21 -3.77 2.46 16.78
C TYR A 21 -5.23 2.75 17.16
N ASP A 22 -5.45 3.51 18.25
CA ASP A 22 -6.77 3.72 18.83
C ASP A 22 -7.52 2.40 19.09
N SER A 23 -8.57 2.09 18.31
CA SER A 23 -9.33 0.84 18.39
C SER A 23 -8.84 -0.25 17.42
N TYR A 24 -7.90 0.07 16.53
CA TYR A 24 -7.40 -0.85 15.51
C TYR A 24 -6.13 -1.57 15.99
N GLN A 25 -6.21 -2.90 16.05
CA GLN A 25 -5.09 -3.77 16.40
C GLN A 25 -4.54 -4.44 15.14
N VAL A 26 -3.21 -4.46 15.02
CA VAL A 26 -2.48 -5.07 13.90
C VAL A 26 -1.31 -5.91 14.42
N ASP A 27 -1.00 -6.99 13.72
CA ASP A 27 0.16 -7.83 13.97
C ASP A 27 0.82 -8.24 12.66
N ASN A 28 2.10 -8.57 12.70
CA ASN A 28 2.79 -9.21 11.58
C ASN A 28 2.29 -10.67 11.42
N TYR A 29 2.38 -11.19 10.20
CA TYR A 29 1.92 -12.56 9.92
C TYR A 29 2.77 -13.61 10.68
N ALA A 30 2.15 -14.76 10.96
CA ALA A 30 2.81 -15.96 11.52
C ALA A 30 3.65 -15.74 12.79
N GLY A 31 3.33 -14.72 13.60
CA GLY A 31 4.04 -14.44 14.86
C GLY A 31 5.51 -14.03 14.66
N ILE A 32 5.84 -13.46 13.49
CA ILE A 32 7.15 -12.85 13.25
C ILE A 32 7.44 -11.83 14.36
N LYS A 33 8.62 -11.94 14.96
CA LYS A 33 9.03 -11.05 16.05
C LYS A 33 9.09 -9.61 15.55
N THR A 34 8.47 -8.71 16.31
CA THR A 34 8.61 -7.27 16.15
C THR A 34 10.06 -6.85 16.31
N SER A 35 10.45 -5.77 15.64
CA SER A 35 11.68 -5.01 15.90
C SER A 35 11.29 -3.56 16.16
N PRO A 36 12.12 -2.73 16.83
CA PRO A 36 11.80 -1.31 16.96
C PRO A 36 11.52 -0.67 15.60
N GLU A 37 12.41 -0.92 14.64
CA GLU A 37 12.29 -0.45 13.26
C GLU A 37 12.80 -1.49 12.25
N VAL A 38 12.49 -1.27 10.98
CA VAL A 38 12.99 -2.02 9.81
C VAL A 38 13.15 -1.08 8.60
N PRO A 39 14.15 -1.26 7.71
CA PRO A 39 14.25 -0.46 6.49
C PRO A 39 13.03 -0.64 5.57
N MET A 40 12.55 0.44 4.94
CA MET A 40 11.36 0.41 4.08
C MET A 40 11.44 -0.63 2.95
N TYR A 41 12.60 -0.78 2.30
CA TYR A 41 12.79 -1.82 1.27
C TYR A 41 12.61 -3.24 1.83
N GLN A 42 13.01 -3.48 3.08
CA GLN A 42 12.90 -4.78 3.73
C GLN A 42 11.47 -5.02 4.21
N ALA A 43 10.81 -4.00 4.79
CA ALA A 43 9.39 -4.07 5.12
C ALA A 43 8.53 -4.47 3.91
N LEU A 44 8.82 -3.88 2.74
CA LEU A 44 8.13 -4.21 1.50
C LEU A 44 8.47 -5.64 1.04
N ALA A 45 9.74 -6.02 1.06
CA ALA A 45 10.19 -7.35 0.62
C ALA A 45 9.62 -8.50 1.47
N GLU A 46 9.49 -8.27 2.78
CA GLU A 46 8.95 -9.23 3.75
C GLU A 46 7.43 -9.09 3.95
N SER A 47 6.79 -8.12 3.29
CA SER A 47 5.35 -7.84 3.40
C SER A 47 4.88 -7.70 4.86
N LEU A 48 5.62 -6.91 5.65
CA LEU A 48 5.33 -6.70 7.08
C LEU A 48 4.13 -5.75 7.26
N ASN A 49 3.19 -6.14 8.13
CA ASN A 49 1.95 -5.39 8.37
C ASN A 49 2.18 -4.14 9.23
N LEU A 50 2.99 -4.25 10.30
CA LEU A 50 3.23 -3.13 11.23
C LEU A 50 3.84 -1.92 10.51
N PRO A 51 4.90 -2.07 9.68
CA PRO A 51 5.45 -0.96 8.92
C PRO A 51 4.51 -0.43 7.83
N ALA A 52 3.67 -1.28 7.24
CA ALA A 52 2.68 -0.85 6.25
C ALA A 52 1.62 0.07 6.88
N VAL A 53 1.07 -0.33 8.03
CA VAL A 53 0.10 0.50 8.78
C VAL A 53 0.76 1.78 9.30
N ALA A 54 1.98 1.68 9.86
CA ALA A 54 2.73 2.85 10.31
C ALA A 54 2.98 3.85 9.18
N THR A 55 3.26 3.36 7.96
CA THR A 55 3.46 4.20 6.77
C THR A 55 2.20 4.99 6.42
N VAL A 56 1.03 4.33 6.38
CA VAL A 56 -0.24 5.03 6.10
C VAL A 56 -0.61 5.99 7.22
N ASN A 57 -0.44 5.60 8.48
CA ASN A 57 -0.67 6.47 9.64
C ASN A 57 0.19 7.74 9.59
N ALA A 58 1.46 7.63 9.22
CA ALA A 58 2.38 8.77 9.12
C ALA A 58 2.17 9.65 7.88
N LEU A 59 1.78 9.06 6.73
CA LEU A 59 1.52 9.82 5.50
C LEU A 59 0.15 10.50 5.49
N GLY A 60 -0.81 9.92 6.22
CA GLY A 60 -2.22 10.28 6.19
C GLY A 60 -3.01 9.36 5.26
N ILE A 61 -4.21 8.99 5.69
CA ILE A 61 -5.07 8.04 4.98
C ILE A 61 -5.50 8.55 3.60
N ASP A 62 -5.71 9.86 3.46
CA ASP A 62 -6.13 10.46 2.20
C ASP A 62 -5.08 10.24 1.10
N LYS A 63 -3.78 10.32 1.43
CA LYS A 63 -2.71 10.02 0.46
C LYS A 63 -2.71 8.56 0.01
N ALA A 64 -3.15 7.63 0.87
CA ALA A 64 -3.27 6.23 0.50
C ALA A 64 -4.45 6.02 -0.46
N PHE A 65 -5.58 6.69 -0.21
CA PHE A 65 -6.75 6.69 -1.10
C PHE A 65 -6.45 7.32 -2.45
N ASP A 66 -5.85 8.52 -2.47
CA ASP A 66 -5.43 9.20 -3.71
C ASP A 66 -4.45 8.35 -4.52
N ALA A 67 -3.57 7.59 -3.86
CA ALA A 67 -2.70 6.64 -4.54
C ALA A 67 -3.50 5.49 -5.15
N GLY A 68 -4.40 4.86 -4.39
CA GLY A 68 -5.26 3.78 -4.88
C GLY A 68 -6.08 4.18 -6.12
N GLU A 69 -6.70 5.35 -6.09
CA GLU A 69 -7.47 5.90 -7.22
C GLU A 69 -6.59 6.13 -8.45
N ARG A 70 -5.38 6.70 -8.29
CA ARG A 70 -4.42 6.88 -9.40
C ARG A 70 -3.95 5.56 -10.00
N PHE A 71 -3.95 4.48 -9.23
CA PHE A 71 -3.66 3.12 -9.69
C PHE A 71 -4.88 2.40 -10.27
N GLY A 72 -6.01 3.09 -10.46
CA GLY A 72 -7.21 2.54 -11.08
C GLY A 72 -8.03 1.62 -10.18
N LEU A 73 -7.79 1.65 -8.86
CA LEU A 73 -8.60 0.92 -7.88
C LEU A 73 -9.86 1.71 -7.54
N ASN A 74 -10.97 0.99 -7.33
CA ASN A 74 -12.21 1.63 -6.89
C ASN A 74 -12.16 1.84 -5.37
N MET A 75 -11.95 3.10 -4.97
CA MET A 75 -11.87 3.49 -3.56
C MET A 75 -13.17 4.10 -3.01
N GLU A 76 -14.22 4.25 -3.83
CA GLU A 76 -15.45 4.98 -3.49
C GLU A 76 -16.17 4.40 -2.27
N ASN A 77 -16.22 3.07 -2.16
CA ASN A 77 -16.91 2.35 -1.08
C ASN A 77 -15.95 1.77 -0.03
N VAL A 78 -14.67 2.16 -0.05
CA VAL A 78 -13.68 1.68 0.91
C VAL A 78 -13.73 2.57 2.15
N ASP A 79 -13.91 1.97 3.32
CA ASP A 79 -13.87 2.71 4.59
C ASP A 79 -12.51 3.39 4.78
N ARG A 80 -12.52 4.67 5.14
CA ARG A 80 -11.30 5.44 5.46
C ARG A 80 -10.76 5.07 6.84
N VAL A 81 -10.23 3.85 6.95
CA VAL A 81 -9.55 3.31 8.14
C VAL A 81 -8.17 2.75 7.79
N LEU A 82 -7.28 2.65 8.79
CA LEU A 82 -5.90 2.20 8.60
C LEU A 82 -5.76 0.78 8.03
N GLY A 83 -6.80 -0.05 8.13
CA GLY A 83 -6.85 -1.37 7.50
C GLY A 83 -6.66 -1.36 5.99
N VAL A 84 -6.89 -0.22 5.31
CA VAL A 84 -6.60 -0.05 3.88
C VAL A 84 -5.13 -0.29 3.55
N ALA A 85 -4.22 -0.05 4.50
CA ALA A 85 -2.78 -0.31 4.34
C ALA A 85 -2.47 -1.79 4.04
N LEU A 86 -3.38 -2.68 4.45
CA LEU A 86 -3.30 -4.13 4.26
C LEU A 86 -4.27 -4.62 3.15
N GLY A 87 -4.81 -3.70 2.35
CA GLY A 87 -5.80 -4.00 1.31
C GLY A 87 -7.21 -4.26 1.81
N GLY A 88 -7.49 -4.02 3.11
CA GLY A 88 -8.82 -4.23 3.68
C GLY A 88 -9.89 -3.37 3.00
N GLY A 89 -11.02 -3.99 2.63
CA GLY A 89 -12.15 -3.32 1.99
C GLY A 89 -11.97 -2.97 0.51
N VAL A 90 -10.75 -3.07 -0.04
CA VAL A 90 -10.47 -2.76 -1.44
C VAL A 90 -10.81 -3.97 -2.32
N GLU A 91 -11.96 -3.92 -2.99
CA GLU A 91 -12.35 -4.92 -3.98
C GLU A 91 -11.69 -4.64 -5.34
N THR A 92 -11.12 -5.67 -5.96
CA THR A 92 -10.40 -5.56 -7.23
C THR A 92 -10.43 -6.89 -8.00
N ASN A 93 -9.89 -6.89 -9.22
CA ASN A 93 -9.73 -8.09 -10.04
C ASN A 93 -8.33 -8.19 -10.66
N PRO A 94 -7.93 -9.36 -11.20
CA PRO A 94 -6.60 -9.54 -11.77
C PRO A 94 -6.24 -8.56 -12.89
N LEU A 95 -7.22 -8.14 -13.70
CA LEU A 95 -6.99 -7.17 -14.79
C LEU A 95 -6.66 -5.78 -14.23
N GLN A 96 -7.41 -5.33 -13.23
CA GLN A 96 -7.16 -4.06 -12.53
C GLN A 96 -5.78 -4.07 -11.86
N MET A 97 -5.42 -5.14 -11.15
CA MET A 97 -4.11 -5.25 -10.52
C MET A 97 -2.97 -5.30 -11.55
N ALA A 98 -3.13 -6.05 -12.65
CA ALA A 98 -2.14 -6.08 -13.72
C ALA A 98 -1.92 -4.68 -14.34
N GLN A 99 -3.00 -3.93 -14.56
CA GLN A 99 -2.93 -2.55 -15.01
C GLN A 99 -2.22 -1.65 -13.99
N ALA A 100 -2.61 -1.72 -12.70
CA ALA A 100 -1.99 -0.96 -11.63
C ALA A 100 -0.46 -1.18 -11.59
N TYR A 101 -0.03 -2.44 -11.65
CA TYR A 101 1.39 -2.80 -11.62
C TYR A 101 2.13 -2.47 -12.91
N ALA A 102 1.45 -2.39 -14.07
CA ALA A 102 2.06 -1.97 -15.33
C ALA A 102 2.64 -0.55 -15.26
N THR A 103 2.10 0.31 -14.37
CA THR A 103 2.66 1.64 -14.05
C THR A 103 4.14 1.56 -13.68
N PHE A 104 4.55 0.57 -12.87
CA PHE A 104 5.94 0.40 -12.47
C PHE A 104 6.84 -0.05 -13.62
N ALA A 105 6.30 -0.89 -14.51
CA ALA A 105 7.02 -1.39 -15.67
C ALA A 105 7.19 -0.34 -16.77
N ASN A 106 6.37 0.71 -16.75
CA ASN A 106 6.31 1.76 -17.77
C ASN A 106 6.70 3.14 -17.21
N ASP A 107 7.70 3.18 -16.34
CA ASP A 107 8.29 4.43 -15.81
C ASP A 107 7.26 5.42 -15.21
N GLY A 108 6.20 4.90 -14.59
CA GLY A 108 5.16 5.71 -13.94
C GLY A 108 3.91 5.95 -14.78
N LEU A 109 3.84 5.44 -16.01
CA LEU A 109 2.66 5.57 -16.87
C LEU A 109 1.75 4.33 -16.79
N MET A 110 0.50 4.51 -16.35
CA MET A 110 -0.49 3.43 -16.30
C MET A 110 -1.23 3.31 -17.65
N PRO A 111 -1.09 2.21 -18.40
CA PRO A 111 -1.84 2.00 -19.64
C PRO A 111 -3.27 1.52 -19.37
N ASP A 112 -4.20 1.83 -20.26
CA ASP A 112 -5.55 1.27 -20.21
C ASP A 112 -5.58 -0.16 -20.77
N ALA A 113 -6.00 -1.11 -19.94
CA ALA A 113 -6.16 -2.51 -20.33
C ALA A 113 -7.34 -2.68 -21.30
N HIS A 114 -7.10 -3.41 -22.39
CA HIS A 114 -8.08 -3.66 -23.44
C HIS A 114 -7.87 -5.02 -24.09
N PHE A 115 -8.94 -5.64 -24.59
CA PHE A 115 -8.90 -6.92 -25.29
C PHE A 115 -9.03 -6.80 -26.82
N ILE A 116 -9.77 -5.79 -27.30
CA ILE A 116 -10.10 -5.61 -28.72
C ILE A 116 -9.50 -4.29 -29.21
N THR A 117 -8.82 -4.34 -30.36
CA THR A 117 -8.20 -3.16 -30.97
C THR A 117 -8.94 -2.67 -32.22
N ARG A 118 -9.71 -3.53 -32.90
CA ARG A 118 -10.56 -3.20 -34.06
C ARG A 118 -11.61 -4.29 -34.29
N ILE A 119 -12.78 -3.92 -34.80
CA ILE A 119 -13.82 -4.80 -35.36
C ILE A 119 -13.87 -4.62 -36.86
#